data_AF-A0A427C1Q7-F1
#
_entry.id   AF-A0A427C1Q7-F1
#
_cell.length_a   1.000
_cell.length_b   1.000
_cell.length_c   1.000
_cell.angle_alpha   90.00
_cell.angle_beta   90.00
_cell.angle_gamma   90.00
#
_symmetry.space_group_name_H-M   'P 1'
#
loop_
_entity.id
_entity.type
_entity.pdbx_description
1 polymer ?
#
loop_
_entity_poly.entity_id
_entity_poly.type
_entity_poly.pdbx_seq_one_letter_code
_entity_poly.pdbx_strand_id
1 'polypeptide(L)'
;MLMEVFGQWWRKGTRIGIRIHPCGLFLAAAFAVTCWAARQTSLDQFYLVAGLRVGALLLVPLRYWVFLILGDYAHLAYVVLPLSDELGIAWSILTPACIMPTIAAIVRLHKSVLQNGSPAWLISLAAIAALAISSINIAMAELLWPVPPDIGILQRLIRYSVGDFLGILTLAPLAFAWRLRHKHAAEVGRVTLISVGAAVAIPVLAVASVYVRAEQPWLSGSLLFAMGMPAVLLTCLHGWRGAAAAVSLVNLVMGITMPSTGQPWSFDSTTFVIQQILAVVGITLLALGSSISHHFNRLRTEVIASSEVISQTRKAHTASELSLRERAADMNRIGEGIDLHLSETADWLIRQGHPRVAENLISTSAFYSRKFRAQASLVYPTALEHVGLYLALQIGGISDVWQSTERILQPRLFGDPCRLPVALQLATYRALTEAVSLLLQCEQGQIRVSARCGRTRFGSGIVVVAAIVDPGHRLSDATIKAVTDRLAGRVLSHGGTVECRQNRIRMLLRDT
;
A
#
# COMPACT_ATOMS: atom_id res chain seq x y z
N MET A 1 -52.06 -31.38 22.47
CA MET A 1 -51.36 -30.12 22.80
C MET A 1 -49.91 -30.31 23.26
N LEU A 2 -49.54 -31.42 23.92
CA LEU A 2 -48.13 -31.71 24.30
C LEU A 2 -47.23 -32.27 23.17
N MET A 3 -47.79 -32.84 22.09
CA MET A 3 -47.00 -33.30 20.93
C MET A 3 -46.60 -32.19 19.94
N GLU A 4 -47.34 -31.08 19.89
CA GLU A 4 -46.97 -29.94 19.02
C GLU A 4 -45.83 -29.09 19.61
N VAL A 5 -45.71 -29.05 20.93
CA VAL A 5 -44.63 -28.34 21.64
C VAL A 5 -43.29 -29.08 21.45
N PHE A 6 -43.29 -30.41 21.42
CA PHE A 6 -42.09 -31.21 21.17
C PHE A 6 -41.58 -31.08 19.72
N GLY A 7 -42.49 -30.99 18.74
CA GLY A 7 -42.15 -30.74 17.33
C GLY A 7 -41.59 -29.34 17.07
N GLN A 8 -42.02 -28.33 17.83
CA GLN A 8 -41.46 -26.97 17.76
C GLN A 8 -40.12 -26.83 18.49
N TRP A 9 -39.86 -27.61 19.54
CA TRP A 9 -38.57 -27.63 20.22
C TRP A 9 -37.46 -28.23 19.33
N TRP A 10 -37.76 -29.28 18.56
CA TRP A 10 -36.83 -29.84 17.58
C TRP A 10 -36.48 -28.82 16.47
N ARG A 11 -37.44 -28.00 16.02
CA ARG A 11 -37.18 -26.95 15.01
C ARG A 11 -36.38 -25.75 15.54
N LYS A 12 -36.26 -25.55 16.86
CA LYS A 12 -35.55 -24.40 17.45
C LYS A 12 -34.19 -24.75 18.08
N GLY A 13 -33.84 -26.04 18.23
CA GLY A 13 -32.63 -26.48 18.94
C GLY A 13 -31.40 -26.86 18.10
N THR A 14 -31.47 -27.02 16.78
CA THR A 14 -30.33 -27.49 15.97
C THR A 14 -30.09 -26.63 14.72
N ARG A 15 -29.76 -25.36 14.91
CA ARG A 15 -29.04 -24.58 13.88
C ARG A 15 -27.53 -24.83 13.96
N ILE A 16 -27.11 -26.08 13.86
CA ILE A 16 -25.82 -26.41 13.23
C ILE A 16 -26.20 -26.81 11.80
N GLY A 17 -26.47 -25.78 10.98
CA GLY A 17 -26.88 -25.96 9.59
C GLY A 17 -25.74 -26.43 8.73
N ILE A 18 -25.37 -27.71 8.81
CA ILE A 18 -24.60 -28.38 7.76
C ILE A 18 -25.59 -28.66 6.63
N ARG A 19 -25.88 -27.62 5.81
CA ARG A 19 -26.52 -27.84 4.51
C ARG A 19 -25.53 -28.62 3.65
N ILE A 20 -25.74 -29.91 3.48
CA ILE A 20 -24.94 -30.77 2.61
C ILE A 20 -25.19 -30.31 1.17
N HIS A 21 -24.38 -29.36 0.68
CA HIS A 21 -24.35 -29.04 -0.74
C HIS A 21 -23.60 -30.17 -1.46
N PRO A 22 -24.07 -30.64 -2.63
CA PRO A 22 -23.34 -31.64 -3.44
C PRO A 22 -21.92 -31.18 -3.78
N CYS A 23 -21.72 -29.87 -3.90
CA CYS A 23 -20.40 -29.26 -4.08
C CYS A 23 -19.42 -29.53 -2.91
N GLY A 24 -19.92 -29.66 -1.68
CA GLY A 24 -19.10 -29.97 -0.51
C GLY A 24 -18.60 -31.42 -0.52
N LEU A 25 -19.43 -32.36 -0.98
CA LEU A 25 -19.06 -33.76 -1.08
C LEU A 25 -18.05 -33.99 -2.23
N PHE A 26 -18.24 -33.29 -3.35
CA PHE A 26 -17.24 -33.25 -4.42
C PHE A 26 -15.91 -32.67 -3.93
N LEU A 27 -15.93 -31.61 -3.11
CA LEU A 27 -14.72 -31.06 -2.50
C LEU A 27 -14.01 -32.07 -1.59
N ALA A 28 -14.75 -32.82 -0.78
CA ALA A 28 -14.19 -33.88 0.06
C ALA A 28 -13.52 -34.98 -0.77
N ALA A 29 -14.18 -35.45 -1.83
CA ALA A 29 -13.65 -36.46 -2.74
C ALA A 29 -12.41 -35.96 -3.49
N ALA A 30 -12.46 -34.73 -4.05
CA ALA A 30 -11.33 -34.12 -4.73
C ALA A 30 -10.14 -33.93 -3.78
N PHE A 31 -10.39 -33.52 -2.53
CA PHE A 31 -9.34 -33.39 -1.52
C PHE A 31 -8.71 -34.75 -1.19
N ALA A 32 -9.51 -35.80 -1.00
CA ALA A 32 -9.02 -37.15 -0.74
C ALA A 32 -8.14 -37.69 -1.89
N VAL A 33 -8.56 -37.50 -3.14
CA VAL A 33 -7.77 -37.86 -4.34
C VAL A 33 -6.48 -37.07 -4.42
N THR A 34 -6.50 -35.78 -4.06
CA THR A 34 -5.30 -34.94 -4.05
C THR A 34 -4.32 -35.38 -2.95
N CYS A 35 -4.82 -35.74 -1.76
CA CYS A 35 -4.01 -36.33 -0.70
C CYS A 35 -3.38 -37.66 -1.13
N TRP A 36 -4.14 -38.51 -1.80
CA TRP A 36 -3.65 -39.78 -2.32
C TRP A 36 -2.54 -39.58 -3.36
N ALA A 37 -2.77 -38.71 -4.35
CA ALA A 37 -1.76 -38.37 -5.36
C ALA A 37 -0.51 -37.75 -4.74
N ALA A 38 -0.67 -36.84 -3.76
CA ALA A 38 0.44 -36.25 -3.03
C ALA A 38 1.23 -37.31 -2.25
N ARG A 39 0.56 -38.29 -1.64
CA ARG A 39 1.21 -39.40 -0.93
C ARG A 39 2.11 -40.23 -1.85
N GLN A 40 1.70 -40.49 -3.10
CA GLN A 40 2.51 -41.25 -4.06
C GLN A 40 3.83 -40.53 -4.42
N THR A 41 3.83 -39.20 -4.35
CA THR A 41 5.01 -38.38 -4.64
C THR A 41 5.84 -38.01 -3.40
N SER A 42 5.32 -38.29 -2.20
CA SER A 42 5.90 -37.81 -0.94
C SER A 42 6.49 -38.96 -0.12
N LEU A 43 7.76 -38.83 0.28
CA LEU A 43 8.41 -39.74 1.23
C LEU A 43 8.13 -39.29 2.67
N ASP A 44 8.36 -40.16 3.65
CA ASP A 44 8.16 -39.82 5.07
C ASP A 44 9.10 -38.67 5.53
N GLN A 45 10.24 -38.49 4.87
CA GLN A 45 11.13 -37.35 5.10
C GLN A 45 10.62 -36.05 4.45
N PHE A 46 9.70 -36.10 3.49
CA PHE A 46 9.11 -34.92 2.82
C PHE A 46 7.60 -35.10 2.65
N TYR A 47 6.85 -34.84 3.73
CA TYR A 47 5.42 -35.14 3.78
C TYR A 47 4.55 -34.02 3.20
N LEU A 48 4.34 -34.05 1.88
CA LEU A 48 3.59 -33.02 1.14
C LEU A 48 2.12 -32.90 1.60
N VAL A 49 1.51 -34.00 2.06
CA VAL A 49 0.11 -34.02 2.50
C VAL A 49 -0.12 -33.08 3.71
N ALA A 50 0.85 -32.91 4.61
CA ALA A 50 0.75 -31.92 5.69
C ALA A 50 0.59 -30.48 5.15
N GLY A 51 1.33 -30.14 4.10
CA GLY A 51 1.18 -28.85 3.44
C GLY A 51 -0.14 -28.69 2.70
N LEU A 52 -0.66 -29.77 2.12
CA LEU A 52 -1.96 -29.77 1.46
C LEU A 52 -3.10 -29.52 2.46
N ARG A 53 -3.04 -30.12 3.66
CA ARG A 53 -4.00 -29.86 4.75
C ARG A 53 -4.03 -28.39 5.15
N VAL A 54 -2.86 -27.81 5.45
CA VAL A 54 -2.75 -26.40 5.85
C VAL A 54 -3.16 -25.48 4.68
N GLY A 55 -2.69 -25.75 3.47
CA GLY A 55 -3.02 -24.97 2.27
C GLY A 55 -4.52 -24.98 1.95
N ALA A 56 -5.17 -26.13 2.01
CA ALA A 56 -6.61 -26.26 1.78
C ALA A 56 -7.42 -25.47 2.83
N LEU A 57 -7.06 -25.56 4.11
CA LEU A 57 -7.70 -24.78 5.18
C LEU A 57 -7.52 -23.26 5.02
N LEU A 58 -6.40 -22.83 4.42
CA LEU A 58 -6.15 -21.41 4.11
C LEU A 58 -6.97 -20.91 2.93
N LEU A 59 -7.19 -21.74 1.90
CA LEU A 59 -7.92 -21.38 0.67
C LEU A 59 -9.44 -21.45 0.86
N VAL A 60 -9.92 -22.48 1.55
CA VAL A 60 -11.34 -22.80 1.65
C VAL A 60 -12.00 -22.03 2.82
N PRO A 61 -13.19 -21.43 2.62
CA PRO A 61 -13.88 -20.71 3.70
C PRO A 61 -14.34 -21.67 4.80
N LEU A 62 -14.41 -21.16 6.04
CA LEU A 62 -14.71 -21.92 7.27
C LEU A 62 -15.94 -22.85 7.17
N ARG A 63 -16.95 -22.44 6.39
CA ARG A 63 -18.18 -23.22 6.18
C ARG A 63 -17.96 -24.59 5.54
N TYR A 64 -16.89 -24.79 4.76
CA TYR A 64 -16.61 -26.07 4.08
C TYR A 64 -15.54 -26.91 4.77
N TRP A 65 -15.02 -26.48 5.93
CA TRP A 65 -13.98 -27.22 6.65
C TRP A 65 -14.43 -28.61 7.09
N VAL A 66 -15.71 -28.79 7.40
CA VAL A 66 -16.28 -30.10 7.76
C VAL A 66 -16.09 -31.12 6.61
N PHE A 67 -16.24 -30.67 5.36
CA PHE A 67 -16.03 -31.55 4.19
C PHE A 67 -14.54 -31.86 3.96
N LEU A 68 -13.64 -30.94 4.25
CA LEU A 68 -12.20 -31.21 4.20
C LEU A 68 -11.77 -32.23 5.26
N ILE A 69 -12.31 -32.11 6.49
CA ILE A 69 -12.06 -33.09 7.56
C ILE A 69 -12.57 -34.46 7.15
N LEU A 70 -13.77 -34.54 6.57
CA LEU A 70 -14.33 -35.80 6.08
C LEU A 70 -13.48 -36.42 4.96
N GLY A 71 -12.97 -35.60 4.04
CA GLY A 71 -12.08 -36.06 2.97
C GLY A 71 -10.73 -36.56 3.48
N ASP A 72 -10.11 -35.86 4.45
CA ASP A 72 -8.86 -36.30 5.07
C ASP A 72 -9.04 -37.61 5.84
N TYR A 73 -10.15 -37.72 6.58
CA TYR A 73 -10.51 -38.93 7.31
C TYR A 73 -10.67 -40.12 6.35
N ALA A 74 -11.41 -39.95 5.25
CA ALA A 74 -11.59 -41.01 4.25
C ALA A 74 -10.25 -41.45 3.62
N HIS A 75 -9.37 -40.50 3.29
CA HIS A 75 -8.04 -40.80 2.75
C HIS A 75 -7.17 -41.58 3.74
N LEU A 76 -7.06 -41.10 4.98
CA LEU A 76 -6.24 -41.76 6.00
C LEU A 76 -6.81 -43.13 6.40
N ALA A 77 -8.13 -43.24 6.52
CA ALA A 77 -8.79 -44.52 6.77
C ALA A 77 -8.47 -45.50 5.64
N TYR A 78 -8.55 -45.10 4.37
CA TYR A 78 -8.18 -45.96 3.24
C TYR A 78 -6.73 -46.47 3.30
N VAL A 79 -5.80 -45.63 3.74
CA VAL A 79 -4.37 -46.01 3.86
C VAL A 79 -4.13 -46.93 5.05
N VAL A 80 -4.83 -46.72 6.16
CA VAL A 80 -4.54 -47.37 7.45
C VAL A 80 -5.39 -48.62 7.69
N LEU A 81 -6.63 -48.67 7.19
CA LEU A 81 -7.54 -49.82 7.34
C LEU A 81 -6.95 -51.16 6.87
N PRO A 82 -6.21 -51.24 5.75
CA PRO A 82 -5.60 -52.51 5.32
C PRO A 82 -4.51 -53.01 6.28
N LEU A 83 -3.97 -52.15 7.14
CA LEU A 83 -2.95 -52.47 8.13
C LEU A 83 -3.52 -52.55 9.56
N SER A 84 -4.85 -52.62 9.71
CA SER A 84 -5.51 -52.59 11.02
C SER A 84 -5.12 -53.75 11.93
N ASP A 85 -4.77 -54.90 11.34
CA ASP A 85 -4.42 -56.12 12.08
C ASP A 85 -3.03 -56.00 12.72
N GLU A 86 -2.12 -55.25 12.10
CA GLU A 86 -0.77 -55.00 12.61
C GLU A 86 -0.72 -53.74 13.50
N LEU A 87 -1.49 -52.71 13.14
CA LEU A 87 -1.40 -51.39 13.77
C LEU A 87 -2.45 -51.17 14.89
N GLY A 88 -3.43 -52.06 15.00
CA GLY A 88 -4.56 -51.91 15.91
C GLY A 88 -5.71 -51.09 15.32
N ILE A 89 -6.93 -51.60 15.46
CA ILE A 89 -8.16 -50.97 14.95
C ILE A 89 -8.41 -49.60 15.60
N ALA A 90 -8.06 -49.46 16.89
CA ALA A 90 -8.26 -48.22 17.62
C ALA A 90 -7.35 -47.08 17.10
N TRP A 91 -6.08 -47.36 16.81
CA TRP A 91 -5.17 -46.40 16.16
C TRP A 91 -5.68 -45.99 14.78
N SER A 92 -6.20 -46.97 14.04
CA SER A 92 -6.68 -46.80 12.67
C SER A 92 -7.86 -45.84 12.53
N ILE A 93 -8.71 -45.75 13.56
CA ILE A 93 -9.91 -44.90 13.56
C ILE A 93 -9.63 -43.55 14.26
N LEU A 94 -8.90 -43.58 15.37
CA LEU A 94 -8.74 -42.41 16.24
C LEU A 94 -7.71 -41.42 15.72
N THR A 95 -6.58 -41.90 15.19
CA THR A 95 -5.50 -41.04 14.67
C THR A 95 -5.98 -40.14 13.53
N PRO A 96 -6.69 -40.64 12.49
CA PRO A 96 -7.25 -39.80 11.44
C PRO A 96 -8.28 -38.79 11.94
N ALA A 97 -9.06 -39.15 12.96
CA ALA A 97 -10.08 -38.28 13.54
C ALA A 97 -9.46 -37.08 14.28
N CYS A 98 -8.24 -37.21 14.82
CA CYS A 98 -7.60 -36.16 15.63
C CYS A 98 -6.73 -35.19 14.81
N ILE A 99 -6.08 -35.64 13.73
CA ILE A 99 -5.07 -34.83 13.01
C ILE A 99 -5.68 -33.58 12.35
N MET A 100 -6.66 -33.75 11.44
CA MET A 100 -7.20 -32.63 10.66
C MET A 100 -7.95 -31.59 11.51
N PRO A 101 -8.78 -31.97 12.51
CA PRO A 101 -9.41 -30.99 13.40
C PRO A 101 -8.41 -30.17 14.21
N THR A 102 -7.29 -30.77 14.63
CA THR A 102 -6.24 -30.03 15.36
C THR A 102 -5.58 -28.99 14.48
N ILE A 103 -5.24 -29.34 13.24
CA ILE A 103 -4.69 -28.38 12.26
C ILE A 103 -5.70 -27.26 11.99
N ALA A 104 -6.98 -27.62 11.82
CA ALA A 104 -8.06 -26.65 11.62
C ALA A 104 -8.17 -25.66 12.80
N ALA A 105 -8.06 -26.14 14.05
CA ALA A 105 -8.04 -25.29 15.23
C ALA A 105 -6.83 -24.33 15.22
N ILE A 106 -5.62 -24.83 14.94
CA ILE A 106 -4.40 -24.02 14.89
C ILE A 106 -4.49 -22.94 13.80
N VAL A 107 -4.94 -23.31 12.59
CA VAL A 107 -5.16 -22.37 11.48
C VAL A 107 -6.21 -21.32 11.84
N ARG A 108 -7.29 -21.71 12.52
CA ARG A 108 -8.35 -20.79 12.96
C ARG A 108 -7.82 -19.78 13.98
N LEU A 109 -7.02 -20.23 14.95
CA LEU A 109 -6.40 -19.38 15.96
C LEU A 109 -5.43 -18.37 15.32
N HIS A 110 -4.63 -18.79 14.34
CA HIS A 110 -3.74 -17.88 13.64
C HIS A 110 -4.45 -16.93 12.65
N LYS A 111 -5.67 -17.28 12.21
CA LYS A 111 -6.45 -16.46 11.28
C LYS A 111 -6.87 -15.11 11.87
N SER A 112 -6.97 -14.98 13.20
CA SER A 112 -7.21 -13.68 13.87
C SER A 112 -5.97 -12.78 13.78
N VAL A 113 -4.77 -13.35 13.95
CA VAL A 113 -3.49 -12.65 13.81
C VAL A 113 -3.23 -12.20 12.37
N LEU A 114 -3.67 -13.01 11.39
CA LEU A 114 -3.57 -12.72 9.95
C LEU A 114 -4.26 -11.40 9.53
N GLN A 115 -5.26 -10.92 10.27
CA GLN A 115 -5.95 -9.67 9.91
C GLN A 115 -5.09 -8.42 10.16
N ASN A 116 -4.07 -8.53 11.00
CA ASN A 116 -3.28 -7.38 11.48
C ASN A 116 -1.75 -7.53 11.25
N GLY A 117 -1.27 -8.67 10.73
CA GLY A 117 0.16 -9.04 10.75
C GLY A 117 0.84 -9.23 9.39
N SER A 118 2.19 -9.16 9.41
CA SER A 118 3.07 -9.45 8.27
C SER A 118 3.02 -10.94 7.89
N PRO A 119 3.28 -11.33 6.63
CA PRO A 119 3.21 -12.74 6.16
C PRO A 119 4.20 -13.70 6.87
N ALA A 120 5.09 -13.19 7.74
CA ALA A 120 6.00 -13.99 8.54
C ALA A 120 5.29 -14.96 9.52
N TRP A 121 4.02 -14.70 9.88
CA TRP A 121 3.22 -15.59 10.74
C TRP A 121 3.06 -17.00 10.16
N LEU A 122 3.20 -17.17 8.83
CA LEU A 122 3.15 -18.47 8.18
C LEU A 122 4.26 -19.41 8.68
N ILE A 123 5.39 -18.87 9.11
CA ILE A 123 6.50 -19.64 9.67
C ILE A 123 6.10 -20.21 11.03
N SER A 124 5.48 -19.42 11.92
CA SER A 124 5.00 -19.91 13.21
C SER A 124 3.86 -20.91 13.04
N LEU A 125 2.94 -20.66 12.09
CA LEU A 125 1.88 -21.59 11.76
C LEU A 125 2.46 -22.94 11.32
N ALA A 126 3.43 -22.93 10.41
CA ALA A 126 4.05 -24.14 9.91
C ALA A 126 4.76 -24.91 11.03
N ALA A 127 5.51 -24.23 11.89
CA ALA A 127 6.21 -24.86 13.01
C ALA A 127 5.25 -25.48 14.03
N ILE A 128 4.21 -24.75 14.45
CA ILE A 128 3.22 -25.24 15.43
C ILE A 128 2.40 -26.38 14.84
N ALA A 129 1.97 -26.27 13.58
CA ALA A 129 1.22 -27.32 12.91
C ALA A 129 2.07 -28.59 12.73
N ALA A 130 3.32 -28.48 12.28
CA ALA A 130 4.22 -29.62 12.15
C ALA A 130 4.47 -30.33 13.48
N LEU A 131 4.78 -29.57 14.54
CA LEU A 131 4.98 -30.12 15.88
C LEU A 131 3.71 -30.78 16.43
N ALA A 132 2.53 -30.20 16.19
CA ALA A 132 1.26 -30.78 16.64
C ALA A 132 0.91 -32.07 15.88
N ILE A 133 1.11 -32.11 14.56
CA ILE A 133 0.86 -33.31 13.75
C ILE A 133 1.79 -34.44 14.20
N SER A 134 3.08 -34.15 14.29
CA SER A 134 4.09 -35.11 14.70
C SER A 134 3.86 -35.60 16.14
N SER A 135 3.51 -34.72 17.08
CA SER A 135 3.26 -35.10 18.47
C SER A 135 2.00 -35.95 18.63
N ILE A 136 0.92 -35.62 17.93
CA ILE A 136 -0.31 -36.44 17.93
C ILE A 136 -0.02 -37.82 17.34
N ASN A 137 0.67 -37.87 16.20
CA ASN A 137 0.96 -39.14 15.54
C ASN A 137 1.81 -40.05 16.45
N ILE A 138 2.82 -39.48 17.13
CA ILE A 138 3.66 -40.23 18.08
C ILE A 138 2.87 -40.62 19.32
N ALA A 139 2.09 -39.71 19.92
CA ALA A 139 1.31 -40.02 21.12
C ALA A 139 0.26 -41.12 20.86
N MET A 140 -0.40 -41.09 19.70
CA MET A 140 -1.32 -42.15 19.30
C MET A 140 -0.57 -43.46 19.02
N ALA A 141 0.61 -43.40 18.41
CA ALA A 141 1.44 -44.58 18.18
C ALA A 141 1.93 -45.21 19.50
N GLU A 142 2.37 -44.44 20.49
CA GLU A 142 2.81 -45.03 21.77
C GLU A 142 1.65 -45.58 22.61
N LEU A 143 0.45 -44.99 22.49
CA LEU A 143 -0.70 -45.36 23.33
C LEU A 143 -1.55 -46.51 22.76
N LEU A 144 -1.67 -46.61 21.43
CA LEU A 144 -2.61 -47.53 20.78
C LEU A 144 -1.94 -48.65 19.96
N TRP A 145 -0.64 -48.57 19.73
CA TRP A 145 0.06 -49.51 18.86
C TRP A 145 0.49 -50.77 19.65
N PRO A 146 0.25 -51.99 19.15
CA PRO A 146 0.59 -53.21 19.90
C PRO A 146 2.09 -53.42 20.09
N VAL A 147 2.91 -52.98 19.13
CA VAL A 147 4.37 -53.03 19.18
C VAL A 147 4.90 -51.67 18.73
N PRO A 148 5.30 -50.78 19.66
CA PRO A 148 5.87 -49.49 19.29
C PRO A 148 7.26 -49.68 18.67
N PRO A 149 7.68 -48.82 17.72
CA PRO A 149 9.00 -48.92 17.10
C PRO A 149 10.12 -48.62 18.10
N ASP A 150 11.24 -49.31 17.99
CA ASP A 150 12.43 -49.17 18.86
C ASP A 150 13.17 -47.82 18.72
N ILE A 151 12.69 -46.92 17.88
CA ILE A 151 13.28 -45.60 17.66
C ILE A 151 12.85 -44.67 18.80
N GLY A 152 13.82 -44.04 19.48
CA GLY A 152 13.55 -43.09 20.56
C GLY A 152 12.59 -41.96 20.16
N ILE A 153 11.67 -41.62 21.06
CA ILE A 153 10.58 -40.65 20.88
C ILE A 153 11.09 -39.30 20.34
N LEU A 154 12.18 -38.78 20.91
CA LEU A 154 12.77 -37.50 20.50
C LEU A 154 13.27 -37.54 19.05
N GLN A 155 13.92 -38.62 18.65
CA GLN A 155 14.43 -38.78 17.29
C GLN A 155 13.28 -38.87 16.28
N ARG A 156 12.20 -39.57 16.64
CA ARG A 156 10.98 -39.67 15.82
C ARG A 156 10.30 -38.30 15.66
N LEU A 157 10.20 -37.54 16.75
CA LEU A 157 9.61 -36.20 16.76
C LEU A 157 10.37 -35.25 15.85
N ILE A 158 11.71 -35.21 15.94
CA ILE A 158 12.52 -34.32 15.10
C ILE A 158 12.39 -34.73 13.63
N ARG A 159 12.46 -36.03 13.31
CA ARG A 159 12.37 -36.52 11.93
C ARG A 159 11.04 -36.15 11.26
N TYR A 160 9.92 -36.45 11.92
CA TYR A 160 8.60 -36.16 11.36
C TYR A 160 8.31 -34.65 11.33
N SER A 161 8.69 -33.92 12.37
CA SER A 161 8.41 -32.47 12.42
C SER A 161 9.15 -31.69 11.33
N VAL A 162 10.38 -32.06 11.00
CA VAL A 162 11.14 -31.43 9.89
C VAL A 162 10.47 -31.73 8.55
N GLY A 163 10.06 -32.97 8.31
CA GLY A 163 9.38 -33.37 7.07
C GLY A 163 8.01 -32.70 6.90
N ASP A 164 7.21 -32.69 7.96
CA ASP A 164 5.92 -31.99 8.01
C ASP A 164 6.10 -30.49 7.81
N PHE A 165 7.10 -29.88 8.46
CA PHE A 165 7.39 -28.46 8.36
C PHE A 165 7.78 -28.05 6.94
N LEU A 166 8.67 -28.80 6.29
CA LEU A 166 9.05 -28.56 4.90
C LEU A 166 7.87 -28.73 3.95
N GLY A 167 7.06 -29.78 4.16
CA GLY A 167 5.82 -29.99 3.43
C GLY A 167 4.87 -28.80 3.56
N ILE A 168 4.68 -28.27 4.76
CA ILE A 168 3.85 -27.08 5.00
C ILE A 168 4.43 -25.83 4.33
N LEU A 169 5.74 -25.59 4.45
CA LEU A 169 6.39 -24.47 3.79
C LEU A 169 6.33 -24.54 2.26
N THR A 170 6.12 -25.72 1.66
CA THR A 170 5.95 -25.80 0.20
C THR A 170 4.59 -25.30 -0.27
N LEU A 171 3.50 -25.65 0.42
CA LEU A 171 2.16 -25.41 -0.09
C LEU A 171 1.46 -24.24 0.60
N ALA A 172 1.71 -24.00 1.89
CA ALA A 172 1.01 -22.97 2.65
C ALA A 172 1.31 -21.54 2.15
N PRO A 173 2.57 -21.14 1.87
CA PRO A 173 2.87 -19.81 1.34
C PRO A 173 2.29 -19.57 -0.05
N LEU A 174 2.29 -20.58 -0.93
CA LEU A 174 1.66 -20.51 -2.26
C LEU A 174 0.14 -20.39 -2.17
N ALA A 175 -0.50 -21.20 -1.34
CA ALA A 175 -1.93 -21.13 -1.06
C ALA A 175 -2.33 -19.75 -0.53
N PHE A 176 -1.52 -19.18 0.36
CA PHE A 176 -1.72 -17.85 0.88
C PHE A 176 -1.54 -16.77 -0.20
N ALA A 177 -0.49 -16.85 -1.02
CA ALA A 177 -0.26 -15.96 -2.16
C ALA A 177 -1.41 -15.97 -3.18
N TRP A 178 -1.96 -17.16 -3.45
CA TRP A 178 -3.12 -17.34 -4.33
C TRP A 178 -4.37 -16.69 -3.77
N ARG A 179 -4.65 -16.84 -2.47
CA ARG A 179 -5.80 -16.21 -1.81
C ARG A 179 -5.72 -14.68 -1.85
N LEU A 180 -4.51 -14.10 -1.76
CA LEU A 180 -4.29 -12.65 -1.79
C LEU A 180 -4.18 -12.06 -3.20
N ARG A 181 -4.35 -12.85 -4.28
CA ARG A 181 -4.21 -12.36 -5.66
C ARG A 181 -5.16 -11.21 -5.99
N HIS A 182 -6.38 -11.26 -5.47
CA HIS A 182 -7.44 -10.29 -5.79
C HIS A 182 -7.36 -9.01 -4.95
N LYS A 183 -6.95 -9.12 -3.68
CA LYS A 183 -6.87 -7.96 -2.77
C LYS A 183 -5.75 -6.98 -3.14
N HIS A 184 -4.69 -7.51 -3.74
CA HIS A 184 -3.47 -6.77 -4.05
C HIS A 184 -3.18 -6.85 -5.55
N ALA A 185 -4.21 -6.91 -6.40
CA ALA A 185 -4.05 -6.96 -7.86
C ALA A 185 -3.33 -5.71 -8.41
N ALA A 186 -3.52 -4.56 -7.77
CA ALA A 186 -2.79 -3.32 -8.07
C ALA A 186 -1.32 -3.33 -7.59
N GLU A 187 -0.91 -4.32 -6.80
CA GLU A 187 0.45 -4.50 -6.25
C GLU A 187 1.26 -5.57 -6.95
N VAL A 188 0.68 -6.28 -7.93
CA VAL A 188 1.44 -7.25 -8.72
C VAL A 188 2.39 -6.45 -9.60
N GLY A 189 3.63 -6.29 -9.13
CA GLY A 189 4.74 -5.88 -9.98
C GLY A 189 4.76 -6.76 -11.22
N ARG A 190 4.94 -6.15 -12.41
CA ARG A 190 4.98 -6.89 -13.67
C ARG A 190 5.95 -8.06 -13.52
N VAL A 191 5.47 -9.28 -13.81
CA VAL A 191 6.33 -10.45 -13.95
C VAL A 191 7.35 -10.10 -15.04
N THR A 192 8.61 -9.91 -14.65
CA THR A 192 9.68 -9.54 -15.56
C THR A 192 10.29 -10.79 -16.18
N LEU A 193 10.93 -10.66 -17.34
CA LEU A 193 11.69 -11.76 -17.94
C LEU A 193 12.74 -12.33 -16.95
N ILE A 194 13.31 -11.46 -16.11
CA ILE A 194 14.26 -11.83 -15.06
C ILE A 194 13.61 -12.73 -14.01
N SER A 195 12.36 -12.50 -13.64
CA SER A 195 11.66 -13.32 -12.64
C SER A 195 11.31 -14.71 -13.17
N VAL A 196 10.91 -14.78 -14.44
CA VAL A 196 10.71 -16.06 -15.14
C VAL A 196 12.04 -16.81 -15.25
N GLY A 197 13.11 -16.13 -15.67
CA GLY A 197 14.45 -16.72 -15.76
C GLY A 197 14.94 -17.26 -14.40
N ALA A 198 14.77 -16.50 -13.32
CA ALA A 198 15.14 -16.95 -11.97
C ALA A 198 14.31 -18.16 -11.51
N ALA A 199 13.00 -18.19 -11.81
CA ALA A 199 12.14 -19.32 -11.47
C ALA A 199 12.52 -20.60 -12.25
N VAL A 200 12.93 -20.47 -13.52
CA VAL A 200 13.38 -21.58 -14.37
C VAL A 200 14.80 -22.04 -13.99
N ALA A 201 15.67 -21.14 -13.53
CA ALA A 201 17.03 -21.49 -13.14
C ALA A 201 17.08 -22.47 -11.96
N ILE A 202 16.15 -22.36 -11.01
CA ILE A 202 16.10 -23.24 -9.82
C ILE A 202 15.96 -24.73 -10.19
N PRO A 203 14.95 -25.18 -10.98
CA PRO A 203 14.81 -26.59 -11.33
C PRO A 203 15.93 -27.06 -12.25
N VAL A 204 16.44 -26.20 -13.14
CA VAL A 204 17.56 -26.55 -14.03
C VAL A 204 18.83 -26.85 -13.22
N LEU A 205 19.19 -25.99 -12.28
CA LEU A 205 20.37 -26.19 -11.41
C LEU A 205 20.22 -27.42 -10.53
N ALA A 206 19.02 -27.67 -10.01
CA ALA A 206 18.77 -28.84 -9.19
C ALA A 206 18.83 -30.15 -9.98
N VAL A 207 18.25 -30.20 -11.19
CA VAL A 207 18.37 -31.37 -12.08
C VAL A 207 19.84 -31.60 -12.43
N ALA A 208 20.60 -30.56 -12.77
CA ALA A 208 22.04 -30.66 -13.02
C ALA A 208 22.80 -31.20 -11.79
N SER A 209 22.41 -30.81 -10.58
CA SER A 209 23.04 -31.29 -9.34
C SER A 209 22.84 -32.80 -9.10
N VAL A 210 21.75 -33.39 -9.60
CA VAL A 210 21.48 -34.83 -9.51
C VAL A 210 22.33 -35.61 -10.49
N TYR A 211 22.40 -35.17 -11.75
CA TYR A 211 23.20 -35.83 -12.78
C TYR A 211 24.68 -35.88 -12.41
N VAL A 212 25.21 -34.79 -11.86
CA VAL A 212 26.62 -34.69 -11.47
C VAL A 212 26.94 -35.41 -10.16
N ARG A 213 25.93 -35.76 -9.34
CA ARG A 213 26.13 -36.29 -7.97
C ARG A 213 26.92 -37.60 -7.95
N ALA A 214 26.69 -38.46 -8.95
CA ALA A 214 27.37 -39.74 -9.04
C ALA A 214 28.85 -39.62 -9.44
N GLU A 215 29.19 -38.61 -10.24
CA GLU A 215 30.52 -38.43 -10.82
C GLU A 215 31.40 -37.50 -9.97
N GLN A 216 30.84 -36.41 -9.43
CA GLN A 216 31.57 -35.36 -8.72
C GLN A 216 30.77 -34.76 -7.54
N PRO A 217 30.88 -35.32 -6.33
CA PRO A 217 30.10 -34.88 -5.17
C PRO A 217 30.30 -33.40 -4.77
N TRP A 218 31.51 -32.86 -4.97
CA TRP A 218 31.84 -31.47 -4.66
C TRP A 218 31.13 -30.47 -5.60
N LEU A 219 30.99 -30.82 -6.89
CA LEU A 219 30.32 -29.97 -7.88
C LEU A 219 28.80 -29.91 -7.62
N SER A 220 28.19 -31.04 -7.23
CA SER A 220 26.79 -31.07 -6.78
C SER A 220 26.51 -30.17 -5.57
N GLY A 221 27.43 -30.14 -4.59
CA GLY A 221 27.33 -29.21 -3.46
C GLY A 221 27.35 -27.75 -3.92
N SER A 222 28.27 -27.39 -4.82
CA SER A 222 28.36 -26.03 -5.36
C SER A 222 27.11 -25.61 -6.17
N LEU A 223 26.50 -26.54 -6.91
CA LEU A 223 25.25 -26.33 -7.66
C LEU A 223 24.05 -26.08 -6.71
N LEU A 224 23.99 -26.78 -5.58
CA LEU A 224 22.98 -26.52 -4.55
C LEU A 224 23.13 -25.12 -3.94
N PHE A 225 24.37 -24.67 -3.68
CA PHE A 225 24.60 -23.29 -3.23
C PHE A 225 24.24 -22.26 -4.30
N ALA A 226 24.57 -22.55 -5.57
CA ALA A 226 24.23 -21.69 -6.70
C ALA A 226 22.70 -21.51 -6.86
N MET A 227 21.91 -22.53 -6.55
CA MET A 227 20.44 -22.47 -6.54
C MET A 227 19.88 -21.45 -5.54
N GLY A 228 20.63 -21.11 -4.48
CA GLY A 228 20.24 -20.07 -3.54
C GLY A 228 20.21 -18.66 -4.16
N MET A 229 21.05 -18.38 -5.15
CA MET A 229 21.13 -17.07 -5.78
C MET A 229 19.86 -16.68 -6.54
N PRO A 230 19.31 -17.52 -7.44
CA PRO A 230 18.00 -17.28 -8.04
C PRO A 230 16.87 -17.13 -7.01
N ALA A 231 16.90 -17.89 -5.91
CA ALA A 231 15.90 -17.80 -4.85
C ALA A 231 15.95 -16.45 -4.11
N VAL A 232 17.15 -15.96 -3.79
CA VAL A 232 17.37 -14.63 -3.21
C VAL A 232 16.96 -13.54 -4.18
N LEU A 233 17.35 -13.64 -5.46
CA LEU A 233 16.96 -12.67 -6.48
C LEU A 233 15.44 -12.55 -6.60
N LEU A 234 14.74 -13.69 -6.64
CA LEU A 234 13.29 -13.73 -6.78
C LEU A 234 12.60 -13.12 -5.54
N THR A 235 13.18 -13.33 -4.35
CA THR A 235 12.78 -12.69 -3.08
C THR A 235 12.99 -11.18 -3.07
N CYS A 236 14.13 -10.70 -3.57
CA CYS A 236 14.39 -9.26 -3.68
C CYS A 236 13.44 -8.57 -4.66
N LEU A 237 13.11 -9.23 -5.78
CA LEU A 237 12.26 -8.65 -6.81
C LEU A 237 10.77 -8.63 -6.45
N HIS A 238 10.26 -9.67 -5.77
CA HIS A 238 8.82 -9.84 -5.51
C HIS A 238 8.48 -9.88 -4.01
N GLY A 239 9.44 -9.56 -3.14
CA GLY A 239 9.28 -9.58 -1.69
C GLY A 239 8.84 -10.96 -1.18
N TRP A 240 7.79 -10.98 -0.37
CA TRP A 240 7.29 -12.18 0.30
C TRP A 240 6.70 -13.21 -0.68
N ARG A 241 6.10 -12.74 -1.79
CA ARG A 241 5.57 -13.63 -2.84
C ARG A 241 6.69 -14.34 -3.56
N GLY A 242 7.80 -13.62 -3.74
CA GLY A 242 9.00 -14.17 -4.32
C GLY A 242 9.62 -15.25 -3.44
N ALA A 243 9.79 -14.94 -2.16
CA ALA A 243 10.25 -15.93 -1.17
C ALA A 243 9.33 -17.16 -1.12
N ALA A 244 8.00 -16.96 -1.12
CA ALA A 244 7.04 -18.06 -1.14
C ALA A 244 7.22 -18.95 -2.36
N ALA A 245 7.30 -18.39 -3.57
CA ALA A 245 7.51 -19.18 -4.78
C ALA A 245 8.88 -19.88 -4.79
N ALA A 246 9.94 -19.18 -4.39
CA ALA A 246 11.29 -19.73 -4.37
C ALA A 246 11.43 -20.89 -3.37
N VAL A 247 10.98 -20.73 -2.13
CA VAL A 247 11.05 -21.78 -1.10
C VAL A 247 10.23 -23.01 -1.50
N SER A 248 9.02 -22.81 -2.01
CA SER A 248 8.18 -23.92 -2.48
C SER A 248 8.82 -24.71 -3.61
N LEU A 249 9.44 -24.00 -4.55
CA LEU A 249 10.01 -24.61 -5.73
C LEU A 249 11.33 -25.32 -5.42
N VAL A 250 12.17 -24.74 -4.55
CA VAL A 250 13.36 -25.43 -4.01
C VAL A 250 12.98 -26.69 -3.24
N ASN A 251 11.99 -26.60 -2.33
CA ASN A 251 11.57 -27.75 -1.52
C ASN A 251 10.94 -28.86 -2.37
N LEU A 252 10.11 -28.49 -3.36
CA LEU A 252 9.48 -29.45 -4.27
C LEU A 252 10.53 -30.19 -5.10
N VAL A 253 11.47 -29.44 -5.69
CA VAL A 253 12.51 -30.04 -6.51
C VAL A 253 13.42 -30.92 -5.66
N MET A 254 13.81 -30.46 -4.47
CA MET A 254 14.60 -31.27 -3.56
C MET A 254 13.87 -32.57 -3.17
N GLY A 255 12.56 -32.50 -2.89
CA GLY A 255 11.73 -33.65 -2.58
C GLY A 255 11.65 -34.69 -3.70
N ILE A 256 11.61 -34.26 -4.97
CA ILE A 256 11.61 -35.15 -6.15
C ILE A 256 12.99 -35.76 -6.41
N THR A 257 14.06 -34.98 -6.18
CA THR A 257 15.45 -35.41 -6.44
C THR A 257 16.06 -36.25 -5.32
N MET A 258 15.33 -36.47 -4.25
CA MET A 258 15.76 -37.20 -3.06
C MET A 258 15.88 -38.69 -3.38
N PRO A 259 17.06 -39.33 -3.13
CA PRO A 259 17.21 -40.76 -3.35
C PRO A 259 16.27 -41.52 -2.40
N SER A 260 15.32 -42.26 -2.98
CA SER A 260 14.41 -43.12 -2.22
C SER A 260 14.82 -44.57 -2.38
N THR A 261 14.94 -45.29 -1.27
CA THR A 261 15.10 -46.75 -1.31
C THR A 261 13.77 -47.49 -1.54
N GLY A 262 12.66 -46.77 -1.69
CA GLY A 262 11.34 -47.33 -2.04
C GLY A 262 10.66 -48.13 -0.92
N GLN A 263 11.28 -48.23 0.26
CA GLN A 263 10.72 -48.92 1.41
C GLN A 263 10.01 -47.95 2.37
N PRO A 264 8.86 -48.32 2.96
CA PRO A 264 8.26 -47.57 4.05
C PRO A 264 9.29 -47.37 5.18
N TRP A 265 9.36 -46.18 5.78
CA TRP A 265 10.31 -45.84 6.85
C TRP A 265 11.80 -45.71 6.45
N SER A 266 12.12 -45.66 5.15
CA SER A 266 13.51 -45.44 4.71
C SER A 266 14.06 -44.10 5.23
N PHE A 267 15.16 -44.14 5.96
CA PHE A 267 15.82 -42.97 6.53
C PHE A 267 17.24 -42.84 5.98
N ASP A 268 17.50 -41.77 5.23
CA ASP A 268 18.84 -41.35 4.86
C ASP A 268 19.29 -40.16 5.73
N SER A 269 20.43 -40.32 6.41
CA SER A 269 21.00 -39.31 7.30
C SER A 269 21.58 -38.12 6.52
N THR A 270 22.11 -38.35 5.32
CA THR A 270 22.74 -37.28 4.53
C THR A 270 21.68 -36.33 3.99
N THR A 271 20.58 -36.87 3.48
CA THR A 271 19.49 -36.02 3.00
C THR A 271 18.73 -35.32 4.13
N PHE A 272 18.67 -35.93 5.33
CA PHE A 272 18.10 -35.28 6.51
C PHE A 272 18.86 -34.01 6.95
N VAL A 273 20.19 -33.96 6.78
CA VAL A 273 20.98 -32.74 7.01
C VAL A 273 20.63 -31.65 6.00
N ILE A 274 20.51 -32.01 4.72
CA ILE A 274 20.14 -31.07 3.64
C ILE A 274 18.75 -30.47 3.90
N GLN A 275 17.80 -31.27 4.39
CA GLN A 275 16.46 -30.82 4.76
C GLN A 275 16.46 -29.79 5.90
N GLN A 276 17.29 -29.99 6.93
CA GLN A 276 17.42 -29.02 8.02
C GLN A 276 18.01 -27.69 7.52
N ILE A 277 19.05 -27.74 6.69
CA ILE A 277 19.62 -26.55 6.06
C ILE A 277 18.54 -25.82 5.26
N LEU A 278 17.77 -26.57 4.47
CA LEU A 278 16.72 -26.01 3.63
C LEU A 278 15.56 -25.40 4.45
N ALA A 279 15.22 -25.99 5.60
CA ALA A 279 14.26 -25.42 6.54
C ALA A 279 14.75 -24.06 7.06
N VAL A 280 16.01 -23.96 7.48
CA VAL A 280 16.61 -22.71 7.97
C VAL A 280 16.67 -21.65 6.87
N VAL A 281 17.08 -22.03 5.65
CA VAL A 281 17.11 -21.15 4.49
C VAL A 281 15.70 -20.67 4.15
N GLY A 282 14.70 -21.56 4.16
CA GLY A 282 13.30 -21.22 3.91
C GLY A 282 12.72 -20.23 4.91
N ILE A 283 13.00 -20.42 6.21
CA ILE A 283 12.64 -19.48 7.28
C ILE A 283 13.27 -18.11 7.02
N THR A 284 14.57 -18.09 6.75
CA THR A 284 15.33 -16.85 6.51
C THR A 284 14.80 -16.10 5.30
N LEU A 285 14.54 -16.81 4.21
CA LEU A 285 14.09 -16.22 2.95
C LEU A 285 12.66 -15.65 3.08
N LEU A 286 11.76 -16.37 3.76
CA LEU A 286 10.40 -15.89 4.02
C LEU A 286 10.39 -14.69 4.98
N ALA A 287 11.21 -14.71 6.03
CA ALA A 287 11.35 -13.59 6.95
C ALA A 287 11.92 -12.36 6.23
N LEU A 288 12.99 -12.53 5.44
CA LEU A 288 13.58 -11.47 4.62
C LEU A 288 12.58 -10.91 3.61
N GLY A 289 11.89 -11.78 2.86
CA GLY A 289 10.86 -11.38 1.91
C GLY A 289 9.72 -10.59 2.56
N SER A 290 9.33 -10.97 3.78
CA SER A 290 8.32 -10.23 4.56
C SER A 290 8.80 -8.83 4.98
N SER A 291 10.06 -8.71 5.40
CA SER A 291 10.68 -7.44 5.79
C SER A 291 10.83 -6.50 4.59
N ILE A 292 11.35 -7.01 3.47
CA ILE A 292 11.48 -6.27 2.21
C ILE A 292 10.10 -5.73 1.80
N SER A 293 9.07 -6.57 1.81
CA SER A 293 7.71 -6.17 1.43
C SER A 293 7.15 -5.08 2.34
N HIS A 294 7.41 -5.16 3.66
CA HIS A 294 6.94 -4.17 4.61
C HIS A 294 7.54 -2.79 4.34
N HIS A 295 8.86 -2.72 4.12
CA HIS A 295 9.56 -1.47 3.84
C HIS A 295 9.15 -0.86 2.50
N PHE A 296 9.06 -1.68 1.45
CA PHE A 296 8.60 -1.21 0.13
C PHE A 296 7.16 -0.70 0.17
N ASN A 297 6.25 -1.40 0.85
CA ASN A 297 4.87 -0.96 0.93
C ASN A 297 4.75 0.34 1.71
N ARG A 298 5.48 0.49 2.82
CA ARG A 298 5.53 1.74 3.60
C ARG A 298 5.99 2.93 2.75
N LEU A 299 7.13 2.79 2.06
CA LEU A 299 7.65 3.82 1.17
C LEU A 299 6.63 4.18 0.07
N ARG A 300 5.98 3.18 -0.53
CA ARG A 300 4.98 3.41 -1.57
C ARG A 300 3.73 4.10 -1.03
N THR A 301 3.25 3.71 0.15
CA THR A 301 2.10 4.36 0.79
C THR A 301 2.39 5.81 1.14
N GLU A 302 3.61 6.13 1.61
CA GLU A 302 4.03 7.50 1.88
C GLU A 302 4.05 8.36 0.59
N VAL A 303 4.60 7.82 -0.51
CA VAL A 303 4.60 8.52 -1.81
C VAL A 303 3.17 8.73 -2.35
N ILE A 304 2.32 7.70 -2.35
CA ILE A 304 0.94 7.81 -2.83
C ILE A 304 0.15 8.80 -1.96
N ALA A 305 0.26 8.70 -0.63
CA ALA A 305 -0.40 9.60 0.30
C ALA A 305 0.03 11.07 0.05
N SER A 306 1.32 11.31 -0.17
CA SER A 306 1.81 12.65 -0.50
C SER A 306 1.20 13.20 -1.80
N SER A 307 1.10 12.38 -2.85
CA SER A 307 0.53 12.80 -4.13
C SER A 307 -0.98 13.08 -4.02
N GLU A 308 -1.70 12.26 -3.26
CA GLU A 308 -3.12 12.42 -3.02
C GLU A 308 -3.39 13.71 -2.23
N VAL A 309 -2.61 13.97 -1.16
CA VAL A 309 -2.70 15.20 -0.36
C VAL A 309 -2.45 16.44 -1.22
N ILE A 310 -1.43 16.44 -2.09
CA ILE A 310 -1.15 17.57 -3.01
C ILE A 310 -2.35 17.78 -3.95
N SER A 311 -2.90 16.71 -4.52
CA SER A 311 -4.04 16.81 -5.44
C SER A 311 -5.31 17.33 -4.75
N GLN A 312 -5.59 16.87 -3.52
CA GLN A 312 -6.72 17.30 -2.71
C GLN A 312 -6.56 18.78 -2.31
N THR A 313 -5.36 19.18 -1.91
CA THR A 313 -5.03 20.58 -1.59
C THR A 313 -5.22 21.49 -2.81
N ARG A 314 -4.81 21.03 -4.01
CA ARG A 314 -5.02 21.78 -5.27
C ARG A 314 -6.50 21.97 -5.59
N LYS A 315 -7.32 20.92 -5.44
CA LYS A 315 -8.78 20.99 -5.63
C LYS A 315 -9.44 21.96 -4.65
N ALA A 316 -9.06 21.89 -3.37
CA ALA A 316 -9.55 22.81 -2.35
C ALA A 316 -9.18 24.27 -2.65
N HIS A 317 -7.94 24.53 -3.09
CA HIS A 317 -7.52 25.87 -3.50
C HIS A 317 -8.31 26.38 -4.69
N THR A 318 -8.49 25.57 -5.75
CA THR A 318 -9.24 26.00 -6.94
C THR A 318 -10.71 26.30 -6.60
N ALA A 319 -11.33 25.50 -5.73
CA ALA A 319 -12.70 25.77 -5.26
C ALA A 319 -12.79 27.08 -4.45
N SER A 320 -11.79 27.34 -3.60
CA SER A 320 -11.72 28.60 -2.85
C SER A 320 -11.54 29.81 -3.76
N GLU A 321 -10.74 29.71 -4.82
CA GLU A 321 -10.57 30.77 -5.82
C GLU A 321 -11.87 31.09 -6.55
N LEU A 322 -12.62 30.06 -6.94
CA LEU A 322 -13.90 30.23 -7.62
C LEU A 322 -14.91 30.98 -6.74
N SER A 323 -14.99 30.60 -5.45
CA SER A 323 -15.87 31.28 -4.50
C SER A 323 -15.50 32.75 -4.28
N LEU A 324 -14.20 33.09 -4.28
CA LEU A 324 -13.76 34.48 -4.18
C LEU A 324 -14.09 35.28 -5.45
N ARG A 325 -13.97 34.65 -6.62
CA ARG A 325 -14.40 35.23 -7.89
C ARG A 325 -15.90 35.54 -7.90
N GLU A 326 -16.73 34.59 -7.47
CA GLU A 326 -18.19 34.77 -7.36
C GLU A 326 -18.55 35.91 -6.40
N ARG A 327 -17.92 35.95 -5.22
CA ARG A 327 -18.14 37.02 -4.23
C ARG A 327 -17.74 38.40 -4.76
N ALA A 328 -16.64 38.49 -5.50
CA ALA A 328 -16.22 39.76 -6.10
C ALA A 328 -17.17 40.20 -7.23
N ALA A 329 -17.66 39.26 -8.03
CA ALA A 329 -18.66 39.54 -9.06
C ALA A 329 -19.97 40.06 -8.45
N ASP A 330 -20.43 39.42 -7.37
CA ASP A 330 -21.63 39.86 -6.63
C ASP A 330 -21.44 41.26 -6.02
N MET A 331 -20.27 41.51 -5.42
CA MET A 331 -19.95 42.82 -4.85
C MET A 331 -19.92 43.93 -5.90
N ASN A 332 -19.37 43.67 -7.10
CA ASN A 332 -19.42 44.62 -8.20
C ASN A 332 -20.85 44.88 -8.68
N ARG A 333 -21.69 43.85 -8.76
CA ARG A 333 -23.10 43.98 -9.14
C ARG A 333 -23.90 44.82 -8.14
N ILE A 334 -23.65 44.65 -6.85
CA ILE A 334 -24.23 45.49 -5.79
C ILE A 334 -23.78 46.94 -5.96
N GLY A 335 -22.48 47.17 -6.20
CA GLY A 335 -21.92 48.50 -6.44
C GLY A 335 -22.55 49.21 -7.65
N GLU A 336 -22.72 48.50 -8.77
CA GLU A 336 -23.41 49.03 -9.95
C GLU A 336 -24.89 49.35 -9.67
N GLY A 337 -25.56 48.53 -8.88
CA GLY A 337 -26.93 48.81 -8.43
C GLY A 337 -27.03 50.10 -7.61
N ILE A 338 -26.11 50.31 -6.68
CA ILE A 338 -26.02 51.54 -5.87
C ILE A 338 -25.76 52.76 -6.77
N ASP A 339 -24.79 52.66 -7.69
CA ASP A 339 -24.46 53.74 -8.64
C ASP A 339 -25.68 54.14 -9.47
N LEU A 340 -26.46 53.15 -9.95
CA LEU A 340 -27.68 53.40 -10.72
C LEU A 340 -28.73 54.15 -9.88
N HIS A 341 -29.02 53.70 -8.66
CA HIS A 341 -30.01 54.36 -7.79
C HIS A 341 -29.56 55.77 -7.38
N LEU A 342 -28.27 55.99 -7.17
CA LEU A 342 -27.71 57.31 -6.90
C LEU A 342 -27.81 58.24 -8.11
N SER A 343 -27.65 57.73 -9.33
CA SER A 343 -27.85 58.51 -10.55
C SER A 343 -29.33 58.88 -10.76
N GLU A 344 -30.26 57.95 -10.52
CA GLU A 344 -31.71 58.21 -10.63
C GLU A 344 -32.18 59.24 -9.59
N THR A 345 -31.67 59.17 -8.36
CA THR A 345 -31.98 60.16 -7.31
C THR A 345 -31.38 61.52 -7.61
N ALA A 346 -30.17 61.59 -8.19
CA ALA A 346 -29.59 62.83 -8.67
C ALA A 346 -30.45 63.46 -9.79
N ASP A 347 -30.90 62.67 -10.76
CA ASP A 347 -31.79 63.12 -11.83
C ASP A 347 -33.14 63.63 -11.29
N TRP A 348 -33.70 62.94 -10.29
CA TRP A 348 -34.91 63.39 -9.61
C TRP A 348 -34.71 64.72 -8.89
N LEU A 349 -33.58 64.90 -8.19
CA LEU A 349 -33.22 66.16 -7.51
C LEU A 349 -33.05 67.33 -8.50
N ILE A 350 -32.50 67.06 -9.68
CA ILE A 350 -32.40 68.06 -10.76
C ILE A 350 -33.80 68.50 -11.20
N ARG A 351 -34.73 67.54 -11.39
CA ARG A 351 -36.13 67.84 -11.76
C ARG A 351 -36.90 68.63 -10.70
N GLN A 352 -36.57 68.45 -9.42
CA GLN A 352 -37.18 69.19 -8.30
C GLN A 352 -36.56 70.58 -8.07
N GLY A 353 -35.60 71.01 -8.89
CA GLY A 353 -34.99 72.34 -8.80
C GLY A 353 -33.82 72.45 -7.81
N HIS A 354 -33.21 71.34 -7.41
CA HIS A 354 -32.05 71.30 -6.50
C HIS A 354 -30.75 70.82 -7.19
N PRO A 355 -30.25 71.49 -8.25
CA PRO A 355 -29.12 71.00 -9.04
C PRO A 355 -27.79 70.95 -8.26
N ARG A 356 -27.57 71.87 -7.31
CA ARG A 356 -26.33 71.91 -6.51
C ARG A 356 -26.20 70.70 -5.56
N VAL A 357 -27.33 70.19 -5.06
CA VAL A 357 -27.34 69.00 -4.18
C VAL A 357 -27.08 67.74 -5.00
N ALA A 358 -27.66 67.66 -6.21
CA ALA A 358 -27.41 66.57 -7.15
C ALA A 358 -25.93 66.49 -7.58
N GLU A 359 -25.30 67.63 -7.89
CA GLU A 359 -23.87 67.68 -8.24
C GLU A 359 -22.96 67.21 -7.10
N ASN A 360 -23.27 67.62 -5.86
CA ASN A 360 -22.53 67.15 -4.68
C ASN A 360 -22.74 65.63 -4.45
N LEU A 361 -23.95 65.12 -4.68
CA LEU A 361 -24.26 63.69 -4.59
C LEU A 361 -23.49 62.88 -5.65
N ILE A 362 -23.45 63.34 -6.90
CA ILE A 362 -22.71 62.68 -8.00
C ILE A 362 -21.21 62.66 -7.72
N SER A 363 -20.63 63.79 -7.31
CA SER A 363 -19.19 63.86 -7.02
C SER A 363 -18.80 63.00 -5.81
N THR A 364 -19.61 62.99 -4.75
CA THR A 364 -19.40 62.18 -3.55
C THR A 364 -19.56 60.68 -3.85
N SER A 365 -20.62 60.30 -4.58
CA SER A 365 -20.84 58.91 -4.99
C SER A 365 -19.70 58.41 -5.89
N ALA A 366 -19.28 59.18 -6.90
CA ALA A 366 -18.15 58.83 -7.76
C ALA A 366 -16.84 58.61 -6.98
N PHE A 367 -16.62 59.32 -5.88
CA PHE A 367 -15.48 59.07 -4.99
C PHE A 367 -15.60 57.73 -4.25
N TYR A 368 -16.74 57.45 -3.61
CA TYR A 368 -16.94 56.21 -2.86
C TYR A 368 -17.03 54.97 -3.75
N SER A 369 -17.62 55.06 -4.94
CA SER A 369 -17.69 53.95 -5.89
C SER A 369 -16.32 53.57 -6.44
N ARG A 370 -15.44 54.55 -6.67
CA ARG A 370 -14.03 54.28 -6.99
C ARG A 370 -13.31 53.56 -5.85
N LYS A 371 -13.47 54.03 -4.60
CA LYS A 371 -12.89 53.35 -3.44
C LYS A 371 -13.46 51.94 -3.24
N PHE A 372 -14.75 51.75 -3.43
CA PHE A 372 -15.42 50.46 -3.32
C PHE A 372 -14.90 49.47 -4.37
N ARG A 373 -14.81 49.89 -5.64
CA ARG A 373 -14.23 49.06 -6.72
C ARG A 373 -12.76 48.72 -6.46
N ALA A 374 -11.98 49.67 -5.93
CA ALA A 374 -10.61 49.41 -5.51
C ALA A 374 -10.56 48.32 -4.42
N GLN A 375 -11.41 48.40 -3.39
CA GLN A 375 -11.53 47.36 -2.36
C GLN A 375 -12.03 46.02 -2.91
N ALA A 376 -12.98 46.02 -3.85
CA ALA A 376 -13.44 44.80 -4.52
C ALA A 376 -12.34 44.10 -5.32
N SER A 377 -11.47 44.89 -5.97
CA SER A 377 -10.33 44.35 -6.71
C SER A 377 -9.30 43.65 -5.81
N LEU A 378 -9.27 43.96 -4.51
CA LEU A 378 -8.42 43.27 -3.52
C LEU A 378 -8.97 41.88 -3.15
N VAL A 379 -10.29 41.67 -3.26
CA VAL A 379 -10.93 40.36 -3.02
C VAL A 379 -10.63 39.40 -4.18
N TYR A 380 -10.82 39.88 -5.42
CA TYR A 380 -10.45 39.14 -6.61
C TYR A 380 -10.00 40.09 -7.74
N PRO A 381 -8.79 39.91 -8.29
CA PRO A 381 -8.28 40.78 -9.34
C PRO A 381 -8.87 40.38 -10.70
N THR A 382 -10.08 40.81 -11.01
CA THR A 382 -10.76 40.54 -12.31
C THR A 382 -9.94 41.01 -13.52
N ALA A 383 -9.17 42.09 -13.37
CA ALA A 383 -8.27 42.59 -14.40
C ALA A 383 -7.15 41.60 -14.76
N LEU A 384 -6.76 40.70 -13.85
CA LEU A 384 -5.72 39.71 -14.10
C LEU A 384 -6.13 38.69 -15.17
N GLU A 385 -7.41 38.30 -15.21
CA GLU A 385 -7.93 37.36 -16.22
C GLU A 385 -7.92 37.98 -17.63
N HIS A 386 -8.16 39.29 -17.73
CA HIS A 386 -8.32 39.99 -19.01
C HIS A 386 -7.00 40.54 -19.55
N VAL A 387 -6.13 41.02 -18.67
CA VAL A 387 -4.97 41.83 -19.02
C VAL A 387 -3.65 41.12 -18.66
N GLY A 388 -3.71 40.05 -17.86
CA GLY A 388 -2.56 39.25 -17.44
C GLY A 388 -1.86 39.80 -16.21
N LEU A 389 -1.06 38.93 -15.57
CA LEU A 389 -0.41 39.17 -14.28
C LEU A 389 0.37 40.50 -14.19
N TYR A 390 1.20 40.81 -15.19
CA TYR A 390 2.13 41.94 -15.12
C TYR A 390 1.41 43.28 -15.16
N LEU A 391 0.42 43.41 -16.04
CA LEU A 391 -0.33 44.65 -16.15
C LEU A 391 -1.33 44.80 -14.98
N ALA A 392 -1.88 43.68 -14.49
CA ALA A 392 -2.71 43.69 -13.28
C ALA A 392 -1.94 44.15 -12.02
N LEU A 393 -0.62 43.89 -11.94
CA LEU A 393 0.23 44.39 -10.85
C LEU A 393 0.52 45.89 -10.95
N GLN A 394 0.50 46.47 -12.15
CA GLN A 394 0.78 47.89 -12.37
C GLN A 394 -0.47 48.77 -12.26
N ILE A 395 -1.62 48.26 -12.72
CA ILE A 395 -2.87 49.03 -12.82
C ILE A 395 -3.88 48.67 -11.72
N GLY A 396 -3.78 47.48 -11.12
CA GLY A 396 -4.73 47.04 -10.10
C GLY A 396 -4.61 47.81 -8.78
N GLY A 397 -5.62 47.69 -7.91
CA GLY A 397 -5.67 48.41 -6.62
C GLY A 397 -4.50 48.13 -5.66
N ILE A 398 -3.72 47.08 -5.91
CA ILE A 398 -2.49 46.79 -5.16
C ILE A 398 -1.36 47.78 -5.51
N SER A 399 -1.31 48.29 -6.74
CA SER A 399 -0.35 49.31 -7.15
C SER A 399 -0.52 50.58 -6.31
N ASP A 400 -1.78 51.01 -6.10
CA ASP A 400 -2.11 52.17 -5.27
C ASP A 400 -1.67 51.96 -3.81
N VAL A 401 -1.93 50.77 -3.25
CA VAL A 401 -1.48 50.41 -1.90
C VAL A 401 0.05 50.44 -1.79
N TRP A 402 0.75 49.91 -2.80
CA TRP A 402 2.20 49.89 -2.83
C TRP A 402 2.83 51.28 -2.94
N GLN A 403 2.25 52.15 -3.78
CA GLN A 403 2.67 53.54 -3.92
C GLN A 403 2.45 54.32 -2.63
N SER A 404 1.31 54.10 -1.94
CA SER A 404 1.00 54.78 -0.67
C SER A 404 1.98 54.44 0.46
N THR A 405 2.70 53.32 0.36
CA THR A 405 3.67 52.90 1.37
C THR A 405 5.05 53.54 1.17
N GLU A 406 5.32 54.13 -0.01
CA GLU A 406 6.60 54.75 -0.44
C GLU A 406 7.88 53.87 -0.32
N ARG A 407 7.75 52.63 0.16
CA ARG A 407 8.86 51.70 0.39
C ARG A 407 9.10 50.74 -0.77
N ILE A 408 8.22 50.69 -1.76
CA ILE A 408 8.27 49.72 -2.86
C ILE A 408 8.84 50.38 -4.11
N LEU A 409 9.96 49.86 -4.61
CA LEU A 409 10.54 50.29 -5.88
C LEU A 409 9.76 49.70 -7.06
N GLN A 410 9.88 50.35 -8.22
CA GLN A 410 9.26 49.86 -9.46
C GLN A 410 9.61 48.38 -9.73
N PRO A 411 8.60 47.52 -9.97
CA PRO A 411 8.81 46.09 -10.14
C PRO A 411 9.50 45.79 -11.47
N ARG A 412 10.48 44.88 -11.44
CA ARG A 412 11.19 44.41 -12.65
C ARG A 412 10.54 43.13 -13.18
N LEU A 413 9.77 43.24 -14.25
CA LEU A 413 8.99 42.14 -14.83
C LEU A 413 9.62 41.73 -16.17
N PHE A 414 9.92 40.44 -16.34
CA PHE A 414 10.59 39.91 -17.52
C PHE A 414 9.86 38.69 -18.10
N GLY A 415 9.66 38.68 -19.41
CA GLY A 415 9.02 37.59 -20.14
C GLY A 415 7.52 37.83 -20.37
N ASP A 416 6.84 36.80 -20.87
CA ASP A 416 5.42 36.87 -21.25
C ASP A 416 4.58 36.02 -20.27
N PRO A 417 3.78 36.64 -19.37
CA PRO A 417 2.94 35.93 -18.41
C PRO A 417 1.70 35.30 -19.07
N CYS A 418 1.25 35.79 -20.23
CA CYS A 418 0.03 35.32 -20.89
C CYS A 418 0.16 33.88 -21.42
N ARG A 419 1.39 33.36 -21.51
CA ARG A 419 1.67 31.96 -21.84
C ARG A 419 1.45 31.01 -20.67
N LEU A 420 1.24 31.53 -19.46
CA LEU A 420 0.99 30.73 -18.26
C LEU A 420 -0.53 30.58 -18.04
N PRO A 421 -0.99 29.45 -17.47
CA PRO A 421 -2.39 29.28 -17.11
C PRO A 421 -2.84 30.36 -16.13
N VAL A 422 -4.10 30.80 -16.24
CA VAL A 422 -4.69 31.83 -15.36
C VAL A 422 -4.58 31.44 -13.88
N ALA A 423 -4.76 30.16 -13.55
CA ALA A 423 -4.61 29.66 -12.17
C ALA A 423 -3.19 29.88 -11.63
N LEU A 424 -2.16 29.68 -12.45
CA LEU A 424 -0.76 29.91 -12.07
C LEU A 424 -0.47 31.40 -11.92
N GLN A 425 -1.04 32.23 -12.80
CA GLN A 425 -0.92 33.69 -12.72
C GLN A 425 -1.57 34.21 -11.42
N LEU A 426 -2.77 33.75 -11.09
CA LEU A 426 -3.50 34.14 -9.88
C LEU A 426 -2.79 33.68 -8.60
N ALA A 427 -2.31 32.43 -8.57
CA ALA A 427 -1.52 31.91 -7.45
C ALA A 427 -0.24 32.73 -7.24
N THR A 428 0.42 33.12 -8.34
CA THR A 428 1.62 33.94 -8.30
C THR A 428 1.32 35.35 -7.81
N TYR A 429 0.24 35.98 -8.29
CA TYR A 429 -0.23 37.27 -7.80
C TYR A 429 -0.41 37.24 -6.28
N ARG A 430 -1.17 36.28 -5.76
CA ARG A 430 -1.43 36.17 -4.32
C ARG A 430 -0.19 35.84 -3.49
N ALA A 431 0.69 34.99 -4.01
CA ALA A 431 1.94 34.65 -3.31
C ALA A 431 2.86 35.88 -3.22
N LEU A 432 2.94 36.67 -4.29
CA LEU A 432 3.73 37.90 -4.34
C LEU A 432 3.14 39.00 -3.45
N THR A 433 1.82 39.18 -3.44
CA THR A 433 1.17 40.20 -2.59
C THR A 433 1.34 39.87 -1.10
N GLU A 434 1.19 38.60 -0.74
CA GLU A 434 1.41 38.11 0.62
C GLU A 434 2.89 38.21 1.03
N ALA A 435 3.82 37.87 0.13
CA ALA A 435 5.25 38.01 0.39
C ALA A 435 5.64 39.48 0.62
N VAL A 436 5.11 40.41 -0.19
CA VAL A 436 5.35 41.84 -0.01
C VAL A 436 4.72 42.34 1.29
N SER A 437 3.50 41.91 1.65
CA SER A 437 2.89 42.30 2.92
C SER A 437 3.67 41.80 4.13
N LEU A 438 4.21 40.57 4.07
CA LEU A 438 5.06 40.03 5.14
C LEU A 438 6.36 40.81 5.28
N LEU A 439 7.01 41.17 4.17
CA LEU A 439 8.22 42.01 4.19
C LEU A 439 7.94 43.43 4.72
N LEU A 440 6.79 44.02 4.38
CA LEU A 440 6.40 45.34 4.90
C LEU A 440 6.12 45.33 6.40
N GLN A 441 5.53 44.24 6.92
CA GLN A 441 5.17 44.10 8.34
C GLN A 441 6.37 43.74 9.22
N CYS A 442 7.21 42.81 8.77
CA CYS A 442 8.25 42.21 9.62
C CYS A 442 9.63 42.84 9.44
N GLU A 443 9.88 43.54 8.34
CA GLU A 443 11.21 44.05 7.99
C GLU A 443 11.18 45.55 7.69
N GLN A 444 12.32 46.21 7.93
CA GLN A 444 12.52 47.63 7.64
C GLN A 444 13.36 47.80 6.36
N GLY A 445 13.10 48.85 5.57
CA GLY A 445 13.84 49.15 4.34
C GLY A 445 13.00 49.12 3.06
N GLN A 446 13.64 49.48 1.95
CA GLN A 446 13.01 49.48 0.62
C GLN A 446 12.96 48.06 0.03
N ILE A 447 11.84 47.74 -0.62
CA ILE A 447 11.58 46.43 -1.22
C ILE A 447 11.64 46.54 -2.73
N ARG A 448 12.30 45.58 -3.38
CA ARG A 448 12.33 45.40 -4.82
C ARG A 448 11.68 44.08 -5.18
N VAL A 449 10.69 44.15 -6.06
CA VAL A 449 10.00 42.98 -6.61
C VAL A 449 10.52 42.71 -8.01
N SER A 450 10.79 41.45 -8.31
CA SER A 450 11.11 41.01 -9.66
C SER A 450 10.40 39.71 -10.00
N ALA A 451 9.90 39.59 -11.23
CA ALA A 451 9.27 38.38 -11.73
C ALA A 451 9.84 38.04 -13.10
N ARG A 452 10.10 36.75 -13.34
CA ARG A 452 10.62 36.24 -14.60
C ARG A 452 9.83 35.01 -15.02
N CYS A 453 9.14 35.10 -16.14
CA CYS A 453 8.50 33.97 -16.80
C CYS A 453 9.50 33.24 -17.70
N GLY A 454 9.41 31.91 -17.75
CA GLY A 454 10.27 31.11 -18.63
C GLY A 454 9.70 29.73 -18.91
N ARG A 455 10.23 29.11 -19.98
CA ARG A 455 10.02 27.69 -20.27
C ARG A 455 11.29 26.93 -19.91
N THR A 456 11.11 25.84 -19.19
CA THR A 456 12.14 24.84 -18.94
C THR A 456 11.81 23.56 -19.69
N ARG A 457 12.76 22.62 -19.77
CA ARG A 457 12.55 21.31 -20.40
C ARG A 457 11.42 20.49 -19.74
N PHE A 458 11.03 20.89 -18.53
CA PHE A 458 10.03 20.23 -17.69
C PHE A 458 8.72 21.03 -17.55
N GLY A 459 8.51 22.08 -18.34
CA GLY A 459 7.27 22.88 -18.33
C GLY A 459 7.50 24.39 -18.31
N SER A 460 6.40 25.14 -18.41
CA SER A 460 6.36 26.59 -18.21
C SER A 460 6.25 26.95 -16.74
N GLY A 461 6.92 28.01 -16.31
CA GLY A 461 6.87 28.47 -14.92
C GLY A 461 7.27 29.92 -14.76
N ILE A 462 7.10 30.42 -13.54
CA ILE A 462 7.45 31.77 -13.15
C ILE A 462 8.31 31.76 -11.89
N VAL A 463 9.37 32.55 -11.90
CA VAL A 463 10.20 32.82 -10.73
C VAL A 463 9.89 34.22 -10.26
N VAL A 464 9.52 34.35 -9.00
CA VAL A 464 9.29 35.62 -8.34
C VAL A 464 10.31 35.79 -7.23
N VAL A 465 10.88 36.99 -7.13
CA VAL A 465 11.80 37.37 -6.06
C VAL A 465 11.34 38.69 -5.47
N ALA A 466 11.02 38.68 -4.18
CA ALA A 466 10.83 39.87 -3.38
C ALA A 466 12.05 40.01 -2.46
N ALA A 467 12.78 41.12 -2.57
CA ALA A 467 14.03 41.34 -1.87
C ALA A 467 14.08 42.71 -1.23
N ILE A 468 14.73 42.81 -0.08
CA ILE A 468 15.10 44.10 0.51
C ILE A 468 16.31 44.63 -0.26
N VAL A 469 16.32 45.93 -0.58
CA VAL A 469 17.35 46.54 -1.44
C VAL A 469 18.73 46.51 -0.78
N ASP A 470 18.76 46.60 0.55
CA ASP A 470 19.99 46.52 1.34
C ASP A 470 20.61 45.11 1.23
N PRO A 471 21.82 44.97 0.64
CA PRO A 471 22.50 43.69 0.51
C PRO A 471 22.96 43.08 1.85
N GLY A 472 23.17 43.92 2.88
CA GLY A 472 23.64 43.50 4.19
C GLY A 472 22.53 43.00 5.12
N HIS A 473 21.28 43.30 4.80
CA HIS A 473 20.13 42.99 5.63
C HIS A 473 19.76 41.51 5.54
N ARG A 474 19.72 40.78 6.66
CA ARG A 474 19.24 39.39 6.69
C ARG A 474 17.82 39.37 7.21
N LEU A 475 16.95 38.62 6.53
CA LEU A 475 15.59 38.34 6.99
C LEU A 475 15.64 37.71 8.38
N SER A 476 14.79 38.20 9.28
CA SER A 476 14.67 37.64 10.62
C SER A 476 14.09 36.22 10.60
N ASP A 477 14.43 35.41 11.59
CA ASP A 477 13.92 34.04 11.72
C ASP A 477 12.39 34.00 11.85
N ALA A 478 11.80 35.04 12.44
CA ALA A 478 10.35 35.21 12.51
C ALA A 478 9.74 35.38 11.11
N THR A 479 10.35 36.20 10.25
CA THR A 479 9.92 36.37 8.86
C THR A 479 10.07 35.08 8.06
N ILE A 480 11.19 34.36 8.23
CA ILE A 480 11.43 33.08 7.53
C ILE A 480 10.37 32.05 7.93
N LYS A 481 10.03 31.96 9.22
CA LYS A 481 8.98 31.07 9.71
C LYS A 481 7.61 31.45 9.16
N ALA A 482 7.24 32.74 9.23
CA ALA A 482 5.97 33.24 8.71
C ALA A 482 5.82 32.99 7.20
N VAL A 483 6.89 33.17 6.42
CA VAL A 483 6.93 32.86 4.99
C VAL A 483 6.72 31.37 4.75
N THR A 484 7.40 30.51 5.51
CA THR A 484 7.24 29.07 5.37
C THR A 484 5.82 28.63 5.71
N ASP A 485 5.25 29.12 6.80
CA ASP A 485 3.91 28.75 7.26
C ASP A 485 2.81 29.25 6.31
N ARG A 486 2.92 30.47 5.78
CA ARG A 486 1.87 31.08 4.94
C ARG A 486 2.02 30.83 3.44
N LEU A 487 3.25 30.76 2.92
CA LEU A 487 3.50 30.70 1.47
C LEU A 487 3.83 29.29 0.98
N ALA A 488 4.44 28.42 1.82
CA ALA A 488 4.87 27.10 1.35
C ALA A 488 3.70 26.24 0.88
N GLY A 489 2.58 26.21 1.64
CA GLY A 489 1.40 25.42 1.25
C GLY A 489 0.84 25.81 -0.11
N ARG A 490 0.74 27.11 -0.40
CA ARG A 490 0.22 27.62 -1.67
C ARG A 490 1.18 27.33 -2.82
N VAL A 491 2.49 27.55 -2.63
CA VAL A 491 3.50 27.34 -3.69
C VAL A 491 3.70 25.85 -3.98
N LEU A 492 3.68 24.98 -2.96
CA LEU A 492 3.75 23.53 -3.12
C LEU A 492 2.55 22.96 -3.87
N SER A 493 1.35 23.52 -3.69
CA SER A 493 0.15 23.07 -4.42
C SER A 493 0.23 23.26 -5.93
N HIS A 494 1.12 24.15 -6.39
CA HIS A 494 1.45 24.39 -7.80
C HIS A 494 2.85 23.83 -8.17
N GLY A 495 3.30 22.75 -7.52
CA GLY A 495 4.56 22.07 -7.85
C GLY A 495 5.81 22.96 -7.72
N GLY A 496 5.69 24.02 -6.92
CA GLY A 496 6.69 25.06 -6.75
C GLY A 496 7.54 24.90 -5.50
N THR A 497 8.54 25.78 -5.35
CA THR A 497 9.37 25.85 -4.14
C THR A 497 9.50 27.28 -3.64
N VAL A 498 9.60 27.44 -2.32
CA VAL A 498 9.90 28.71 -1.65
C VAL A 498 11.26 28.60 -0.99
N GLU A 499 12.16 29.52 -1.29
CA GLU A 499 13.47 29.63 -0.66
C GLU A 499 13.66 31.04 -0.11
N CYS A 500 13.92 31.15 1.20
CA CYS A 500 14.40 32.38 1.81
C CYS A 500 15.93 32.35 1.83
N ARG A 501 16.59 33.32 1.20
CA ARG A 501 18.06 33.44 1.24
C ARG A 501 18.45 34.88 1.56
N GLN A 502 19.18 35.08 2.65
CA GLN A 502 19.71 36.39 3.06
C GLN A 502 18.61 37.46 3.13
N ASN A 503 18.51 38.33 2.13
CA ASN A 503 17.59 39.47 2.07
C ASN A 503 16.37 39.25 1.15
N ARG A 504 16.20 38.04 0.62
CA ARG A 504 15.22 37.75 -0.45
C ARG A 504 14.40 36.50 -0.22
N ILE A 505 13.13 36.61 -0.58
CA ILE A 505 12.18 35.51 -0.71
C ILE A 505 12.10 35.17 -2.19
N ARG A 506 12.50 33.96 -2.56
CA ARG A 506 12.41 33.43 -3.92
C ARG A 506 11.31 32.37 -3.97
N MET A 507 10.37 32.56 -4.88
CA MET A 507 9.28 31.63 -5.13
C MET A 507 9.36 31.17 -6.57
N LEU A 508 9.30 29.85 -6.77
CA LEU A 508 9.21 29.23 -8.08
C LEU A 508 7.85 28.55 -8.15
N LEU A 509 7.03 28.89 -9.15
CA LEU A 509 5.78 28.19 -9.43
C LEU A 509 5.87 27.57 -10.83
N ARG A 510 5.36 26.35 -10.98
CA ARG A 510 5.44 25.58 -12.23
C ARG A 510 4.08 25.05 -12.62
N ASP A 511 3.87 24.93 -13.92
CA ASP A 511 2.76 24.17 -14.46
C ASP A 511 3.23 22.72 -14.66
N THR A 512 2.68 21.80 -13.87
CA THR A 512 3.01 20.35 -13.89
C THR A 512 1.92 19.56 -14.60
#